data_AF-A0AAD6W606-F1
#
_entry.id   AF-A0AAD6W606-F1
#
_cell.length_a   1.000
_cell.length_b   1.000
_cell.length_c   1.000
_cell.angle_alpha   90.00
_cell.angle_beta   90.00
_cell.angle_gamma   90.00
#
_symmetry.space_group_name_H-M   'P 1'
#
loop_
_entity.id
_entity.type
_entity.pdbx_description
1 polymer ?
#
loop_
_entity_poly.entity_id
_entity_poly.type
_entity_poly.pdbx_seq_one_letter_code
_entity_poly.pdbx_strand_id
1 'polypeptide(L)'
;MSEASNNPPSHWMEWEKQYFMHCNYNNDVCEAVQLLQNYLMNVRPSLALGMLLLVSLSVAISAGVVLLQAIQMAMGVLSALH
;
A
#
# COMPACT_ATOMS: atom_id res chain seq x y z
N MET A 1 -16.58 -26.74 -15.63
CA MET A 1 -16.07 -25.82 -14.59
C MET A 1 -16.60 -26.34 -13.27
N SER A 2 -15.72 -26.93 -12.45
CA SER A 2 -16.13 -27.67 -11.27
C SER A 2 -16.76 -26.74 -10.23
N GLU A 3 -18.03 -27.00 -9.91
CA GLU A 3 -18.66 -26.61 -8.66
C GLU A 3 -17.82 -27.18 -7.51
N ALA A 4 -16.88 -26.37 -7.02
CA ALA A 4 -16.08 -26.72 -5.86
C ALA A 4 -17.02 -26.76 -4.66
N SER A 5 -17.22 -27.98 -4.14
CA SER A 5 -17.83 -28.33 -2.84
C SER A 5 -18.55 -27.19 -2.11
N ASN A 6 -19.87 -27.28 -1.98
CA ASN A 6 -20.72 -26.43 -1.14
C ASN A 6 -20.38 -26.46 0.38
N ASN A 7 -19.20 -26.95 0.76
CA ASN A 7 -18.74 -27.07 2.13
C ASN A 7 -17.62 -26.06 2.38
N PRO A 8 -17.72 -25.23 3.44
CA PRO A 8 -16.65 -24.30 3.76
C PRO A 8 -15.38 -25.06 4.19
N PRO A 9 -14.19 -24.56 3.84
CA PRO A 9 -12.92 -25.18 4.21
C PRO A 9 -12.80 -25.44 5.72
N SER A 10 -12.19 -26.56 6.10
CA SER A 10 -12.06 -26.97 7.50
C SER A 10 -11.27 -25.97 8.36
N HIS A 11 -10.34 -25.23 7.74
CA HIS A 11 -9.50 -24.23 8.39
C HIS A 11 -10.20 -22.90 8.68
N TRP A 12 -11.43 -22.69 8.19
CA TRP A 12 -12.19 -21.47 8.44
C TRP A 12 -12.66 -21.41 9.89
N MET A 13 -12.77 -20.18 10.40
CA MET A 13 -13.28 -19.92 11.72
C MET A 13 -14.80 -20.23 11.75
N GLU A 14 -15.34 -20.72 12.87
CA GLU A 14 -16.72 -21.20 12.92
C GLU A 14 -17.76 -20.12 12.55
N TRP A 15 -17.49 -18.85 12.86
CA TRP A 15 -18.34 -17.74 12.45
C TRP A 15 -18.33 -17.52 10.92
N GLU A 16 -17.20 -17.75 10.24
CA GLU A 16 -17.09 -17.64 8.77
C GLU A 16 -17.88 -18.75 8.10
N LYS A 17 -17.83 -19.97 8.65
CA LYS A 17 -18.64 -21.11 8.19
C LYS A 17 -20.13 -20.83 8.36
N GLN A 18 -20.54 -20.28 9.51
CA GLN A 18 -21.93 -19.90 9.76
C GLN A 18 -22.40 -18.81 8.80
N TYR A 19 -21.58 -17.79 8.56
CA TYR A 19 -21.93 -16.71 7.65
C TYR A 19 -21.95 -17.17 6.19
N PHE A 20 -21.05 -18.08 5.77
CA PHE A 20 -21.09 -18.73 4.45
C PHE A 20 -22.36 -19.54 4.22
N MET A 21 -22.88 -20.23 5.25
CA MET A 21 -24.07 -21.08 5.14
C MET A 21 -25.39 -20.29 5.25
N HIS A 22 -25.42 -19.21 6.03
CA HIS A 22 -26.65 -18.46 6.34
C HIS A 22 -26.76 -17.11 5.63
N CYS A 23 -25.66 -16.59 5.09
CA CYS A 23 -25.58 -15.32 4.37
C CYS A 23 -24.87 -15.52 3.03
N ASN A 24 -25.09 -14.60 2.10
CA ASN A 24 -24.53 -14.70 0.74
C ASN A 24 -23.07 -14.24 0.69
N TYR A 25 -22.21 -14.82 1.54
CA TYR A 25 -20.81 -14.42 1.74
C TYR A 25 -20.06 -14.23 0.43
N ASN A 26 -20.23 -15.16 -0.51
CA ASN A 26 -19.55 -15.09 -1.80
C ASN A 26 -19.97 -13.86 -2.62
N ASN A 27 -21.26 -13.49 -2.61
CA ASN A 27 -21.74 -12.30 -3.28
C ASN A 27 -21.24 -11.02 -2.61
N ASP A 28 -21.28 -10.97 -1.27
CA ASP A 28 -20.88 -9.78 -0.53
C ASP A 28 -19.37 -9.52 -0.68
N VAL A 29 -18.56 -10.59 -0.65
CA VAL A 29 -17.13 -10.52 -0.94
C VAL A 29 -16.88 -10.11 -2.39
N CYS A 30 -17.60 -10.70 -3.34
CA CYS A 30 -17.46 -10.36 -4.76
C CYS A 30 -17.81 -8.89 -5.03
N GLU A 31 -18.91 -8.39 -4.44
CA GLU A 31 -19.35 -6.99 -4.57
C GLU A 31 -18.34 -6.04 -3.92
N ALA A 32 -17.87 -6.35 -2.71
CA ALA A 32 -16.84 -5.55 -2.06
C ALA A 32 -15.54 -5.49 -2.88
N VAL A 33 -15.10 -6.63 -3.43
CA VAL A 33 -13.92 -6.70 -4.32
C VAL A 33 -14.16 -5.92 -5.61
N GLN A 34 -15.35 -6.00 -6.20
CA GLN A 34 -15.71 -5.27 -7.41
C GLN A 34 -15.71 -3.75 -7.16
N LEU A 35 -16.27 -3.30 -6.03
CA LEU A 35 -16.26 -1.89 -5.62
C LEU A 35 -14.83 -1.40 -5.40
N LEU A 36 -14.01 -2.18 -4.70
CA LEU A 36 -12.60 -1.86 -4.47
C LEU A 36 -11.82 -1.79 -5.78
N GLN A 37 -11.99 -2.77 -6.66
CA GLN A 37 -11.34 -2.81 -7.97
C GLN A 37 -11.79 -1.62 -8.82
N ASN A 38 -13.09 -1.31 -8.85
CA ASN A 38 -13.61 -0.14 -9.54
C ASN A 38 -13.03 1.15 -8.95
N TYR A 39 -12.94 1.26 -7.63
CA TYR A 39 -12.30 2.40 -6.96
C TYR A 39 -10.84 2.54 -7.39
N LEU A 40 -10.04 1.47 -7.30
CA LEU A 40 -8.63 1.48 -7.69
C LEU A 40 -8.41 1.74 -9.18
N MET A 41 -9.29 1.27 -10.05
CA MET A 41 -9.26 1.57 -11.49
C MET A 41 -9.69 3.01 -11.79
N ASN A 42 -10.59 3.57 -10.99
CA ASN A 42 -11.00 4.98 -11.08
C ASN A 42 -10.01 5.94 -10.40
N VAL A 43 -9.16 5.45 -9.49
CA VAL A 43 -7.99 6.20 -9.04
C VAL A 43 -7.14 6.45 -10.28
N ARG A 44 -7.31 7.67 -10.83
CA ARG A 44 -6.64 8.06 -12.07
C ARG A 44 -5.14 7.77 -11.90
N PRO A 45 -4.48 7.18 -12.91
CA PRO A 45 -3.03 6.95 -12.89
C PRO A 45 -2.22 8.17 -12.42
N SER A 46 -2.76 9.37 -12.64
CA SER A 46 -2.22 10.65 -12.16
C SER A 46 -2.11 10.77 -10.64
N LEU A 47 -2.99 10.16 -9.84
CA LEU A 47 -2.90 10.23 -8.37
C LEU A 47 -1.75 9.35 -7.86
N ALA A 48 -1.64 8.13 -8.39
CA ALA A 48 -0.52 7.24 -8.06
C ALA A 48 0.82 7.86 -8.49
N LEU A 49 0.89 8.42 -9.70
CA LEU A 49 2.06 9.16 -10.18
C LEU A 49 2.33 10.42 -9.34
N GLY A 50 1.29 11.14 -8.92
CA GLY A 50 1.39 12.31 -8.05
C GLY A 50 1.98 11.96 -6.69
N MET A 51 1.54 10.87 -6.06
CA MET A 51 2.10 10.39 -4.79
C MET A 51 3.54 9.92 -4.95
N LEU A 52 3.86 9.22 -6.04
CA LEU A 52 5.23 8.79 -6.34
C LEU A 52 6.16 10.00 -6.55
N LEU A 53 5.70 11.01 -7.28
CA LEU A 53 6.43 12.27 -7.48
C LEU A 53 6.64 12.98 -6.13
N LEU A 54 5.60 13.09 -5.31
CA LEU A 54 5.67 13.76 -4.02
C LEU A 54 6.69 13.08 -3.08
N VAL A 55 6.64 11.74 -2.99
CA VAL A 55 7.57 10.95 -2.19
C VAL A 55 8.99 11.08 -2.71
N SER A 56 9.19 10.95 -4.03
CA SER A 56 10.54 11.07 -4.62
C SER A 56 11.14 12.46 -4.43
N LEU A 57 10.34 13.52 -4.58
CA LEU A 57 10.80 14.89 -4.33
C LEU A 57 11.13 15.13 -2.86
N SER A 58 10.30 14.61 -1.94
CA SER A 58 10.55 14.70 -0.50
C SER A 58 11.88 14.04 -0.12
N VAL A 59 12.14 12.83 -0.64
CA VAL A 59 13.40 12.11 -0.42
C VAL A 59 14.57 12.88 -1.01
N ALA A 60 14.46 13.37 -2.24
CA ALA A 60 15.53 14.12 -2.90
C ALA A 60 15.89 15.41 -2.14
N ILE A 61 14.90 16.18 -1.69
CA ILE A 61 15.12 17.39 -0.89
C ILE A 61 15.80 17.04 0.43
N SER A 62 15.29 16.03 1.14
CA SER A 62 15.87 15.59 2.42
C SER A 62 17.33 15.16 2.26
N ALA A 63 17.63 14.33 1.26
CA ALA A 63 18.99 13.90 0.96
C ALA A 63 19.91 15.09 0.60
N GLY A 64 19.40 16.06 -0.16
CA GLY A 64 20.13 17.29 -0.49
C GLY A 64 20.50 18.11 0.75
N VAL A 65 19.56 18.28 1.68
CA VAL A 65 19.81 18.98 2.96
C VAL A 65 20.87 18.25 3.79
N VAL A 66 20.76 16.93 3.93
CA VAL A 66 21.73 16.12 4.67
C VAL A 66 23.12 16.24 4.04
N LEU A 67 23.22 16.19 2.72
CA LEU A 67 24.49 16.34 2.01
C LEU A 67 25.12 17.72 2.24
N LEU A 68 24.33 18.79 2.16
CA LEU A 68 24.81 20.15 2.43
C LEU A 68 25.32 20.30 3.87
N GLN A 69 24.60 19.74 4.85
CA GLN A 69 25.04 19.72 6.25
C GLN A 69 26.33 18.92 6.42
N ALA A 70 26.46 17.77 5.76
CA ALA A 70 27.68 16.97 5.80
C ALA A 70 28.89 17.72 5.23
N ILE A 71 28.72 18.42 4.11
CA ILE A 71 29.78 19.26 3.51
C ILE A 71 30.17 20.40 4.47
N GLN A 72 29.19 21.08 5.06
CA GLN A 72 29.48 22.16 6.03
C GLN A 72 30.26 21.65 7.24
N MET A 73 29.88 20.50 7.79
CA MET A 73 30.62 19.87 8.89
C MET A 73 32.04 19.50 8.48
N ALA A 74 32.22 18.89 7.30
CA ALA A 74 33.54 18.51 6.79
C ALA A 74 34.45 19.75 6.61
N MET A 75 33.91 20.84 6.06
CA MET A 75 34.63 22.10 5.91
C MET A 75 34.99 22.72 7.27
N GLY A 76 34.07 22.69 8.24
CA GLY A 76 34.34 23.18 9.60
C GLY A 76 35.46 22.40 10.29
N VAL A 77 35.47 21.07 10.17
CA VAL A 77 36.56 20.23 10.69
C VAL A 77 37.87 20.53 9.99
N LEU A 78 37.87 20.68 8.65
CA LEU A 78 39.07 21.01 7.90
C LEU A 78 39.64 22.39 8.31
N SER A 79 38.78 23.38 8.52
CA SER A 79 39.19 24.69 9.02
C SER A 79 39.70 24.66 10.46
N ALA A 80 39.23 23.75 11.31
CA ALA A 80 39.72 23.60 12.68
C ALA A 80 41.07 22.86 12.77
N LEU A 81 41.44 22.12 11.72
CA LEU A 81 42.71 21.38 11.63
C LEU A 81 43.85 22.18 10.97
N HIS A 82 43.55 23.33 10.36
CA HIS A 82 44.52 24.27 9.79
C HIS A 82 44.87 25.35 10.81
#